data_AF-A0AAE3YL61-F1
#
_entry.id   AF-A0AAE3YL61-F1
#
_cell.length_a   1.000
_cell.length_b   1.000
_cell.length_c   1.000
_cell.angle_alpha   90.00
_cell.angle_beta   90.00
_cell.angle_gamma   90.00
#
_symmetry.space_group_name_H-M   'P 1'
#
loop_
_entity.id
_entity.type
_entity.pdbx_description
1 polymer ?
#
loop_
_entity_poly.entity_id
_entity_poly.type
_entity_poly.pdbx_seq_one_letter_code
_entity_poly.pdbx_strand_id
1 'polypeptide(L)'
;MHATRPATHRHPAGLVDVRLTPHPDGGLVTPDAPGEPLTGRRLAELVRRGGEPSDDARMLIDDGAAFAPLFREVAGLLGRDVLCVPEGAVLGGDPAVIARDRVTGVPVEWTVIQPPDLATPLPGWFAVDGGVVRPRTGLVALPLPGGFALATRADFVTRRAAAHRLRPGHPGLATVAVTVRDGDFVAGDYDGTCAAYPGRGLAAVLGDLPLYGGDLRLWLTWPTPEPERARLRANLAALADATGATVWAPPPGGGAELLADRSGLCAIGEYGEPEPWWPYHPAGARGGSGFRSGPDGRLTPDQAAPPPS
;
A
#
# COMPACT_ATOMS: atom_id res chain seq x y z
N MET A 1 18.40 43.08 4.42
CA MET A 1 17.54 42.11 3.73
C MET A 1 18.41 41.22 2.87
N HIS A 2 18.86 40.08 3.39
CA HIS A 2 19.52 39.07 2.55
C HIS A 2 18.44 38.23 1.89
N ALA A 3 18.34 38.33 0.56
CA ALA A 3 17.63 37.35 -0.23
C ALA A 3 18.37 36.02 -0.10
N THR A 4 17.87 35.14 0.75
CA THR A 4 18.35 33.77 0.86
C THR A 4 18.05 33.08 -0.47
N ARG A 5 19.11 32.68 -1.18
CA ARG A 5 19.01 31.72 -2.29
C ARG A 5 18.11 30.56 -1.84
N PRO A 6 17.19 30.05 -2.69
CA PRO A 6 16.43 28.87 -2.32
C PRO A 6 17.43 27.74 -2.16
N ALA A 7 17.62 27.27 -0.93
CA ALA A 7 18.32 26.02 -0.70
C ALA A 7 17.54 24.96 -1.48
N THR A 8 18.18 24.39 -2.51
CA THR A 8 17.69 23.20 -3.19
C THR A 8 17.99 22.02 -2.29
N HIS A 9 17.20 21.88 -1.23
CA HIS A 9 17.28 20.73 -0.36
C HIS A 9 16.97 19.47 -1.19
N ARG A 10 17.59 18.35 -0.82
CA ARG A 10 17.39 17.07 -1.49
C ARG A 10 15.93 16.66 -1.33
N HIS A 11 15.32 16.41 -2.48
CA HIS A 11 13.92 16.06 -2.61
C HIS A 11 13.78 14.56 -2.88
N PRO A 12 13.10 13.78 -2.02
CA PRO A 12 12.79 12.38 -2.29
C PRO A 12 11.91 12.24 -3.53
N ALA A 13 12.23 11.30 -4.42
CA ALA A 13 11.34 10.96 -5.53
C ALA A 13 9.97 10.50 -5.00
N GLY A 14 8.88 10.89 -5.69
CA GLY A 14 7.52 10.52 -5.33
C GLY A 14 6.89 11.31 -4.17
N LEU A 15 7.52 12.41 -3.76
CA LEU A 15 7.02 13.35 -2.76
C LEU A 15 6.87 14.71 -3.45
N VAL A 16 5.93 15.56 -3.06
CA VAL A 16 5.83 16.95 -3.56
C VAL A 16 6.00 17.92 -2.41
N ASP A 17 7.00 18.80 -2.50
CA ASP A 17 7.26 19.80 -1.47
C ASP A 17 6.44 21.07 -1.73
N VAL A 18 5.60 21.46 -0.77
CA VAL A 18 4.81 22.69 -0.84
C VAL A 18 5.26 23.64 0.26
N ARG A 19 5.86 24.78 -0.13
CA ARG A 19 6.26 25.84 0.80
C ARG A 19 5.06 26.71 1.16
N LEU A 20 4.84 26.87 2.45
CA LEU A 20 3.69 27.60 2.98
C LEU A 20 4.15 28.59 4.05
N THR A 21 3.40 29.67 4.22
CA THR A 21 3.56 30.62 5.33
C THR A 21 2.21 30.92 5.97
N PRO A 22 2.14 31.18 7.29
CA PRO A 22 0.91 31.63 7.92
C PRO A 22 0.43 32.96 7.33
N HIS A 23 -0.88 33.08 7.17
CA HIS A 23 -1.52 34.35 6.79
C HIS A 23 -1.95 35.13 8.05
N PRO A 24 -1.89 36.48 8.06
CA PRO A 24 -2.26 37.29 9.24
C PRO A 24 -3.69 37.07 9.75
N ASP A 25 -4.64 36.85 8.82
CA ASP A 25 -6.04 36.59 9.15
C ASP A 25 -6.32 35.10 9.48
N GLY A 26 -5.26 34.31 9.66
CA GLY A 26 -5.33 32.86 9.81
C GLY A 26 -5.27 32.11 8.49
N GLY A 27 -4.93 30.81 8.56
CA GLY A 27 -4.74 29.96 7.39
C GLY A 27 -3.32 30.06 6.79
N LEU A 28 -3.18 29.53 5.56
CA LEU A 28 -1.88 29.35 4.90
C LEU A 28 -1.88 29.97 3.51
N VAL A 29 -0.76 30.54 3.09
CA VAL A 29 -0.52 31.04 1.72
C VAL A 29 0.79 30.49 1.18
N THR A 30 0.99 30.58 -0.14
CA THR A 30 2.34 30.37 -0.71
C THR A 30 3.14 31.68 -0.65
N PRO A 31 4.48 31.62 -0.55
CA PRO A 31 5.32 32.82 -0.54
C PRO A 31 5.12 33.73 -1.78
N ASP A 32 4.84 33.14 -2.94
CA ASP A 32 4.70 33.85 -4.21
C ASP A 32 3.28 34.44 -4.44
N ALA A 33 2.31 34.07 -3.61
CA ALA A 33 0.93 34.55 -3.71
C ALA A 33 0.31 34.73 -2.31
N PRO A 34 0.72 35.76 -1.54
CA PRO A 34 0.32 35.95 -0.14
C PRO A 34 -1.09 36.56 0.03
N GLY A 35 -1.90 36.64 -1.03
CA GLY A 35 -3.12 37.44 -1.05
C GLY A 35 -4.31 36.85 -0.28
N GLU A 36 -4.69 35.61 -0.57
CA GLU A 36 -5.84 34.95 0.07
C GLU A 36 -5.43 33.59 0.67
N PRO A 37 -5.90 33.23 1.89
CA PRO A 37 -5.67 31.92 2.46
C PRO A 37 -6.12 30.77 1.55
N LEU A 38 -5.26 29.77 1.43
CA LEU A 38 -5.49 28.58 0.63
C LEU A 38 -6.54 27.68 1.28
N THR A 39 -7.49 27.25 0.46
CA THR A 39 -8.40 26.15 0.79
C THR A 39 -7.72 24.79 0.54
N GLY A 40 -8.26 23.71 1.12
CA GLY A 40 -7.74 22.36 0.89
C GLY A 40 -7.76 21.99 -0.59
N ARG A 41 -8.81 22.39 -1.32
CA ARG A 41 -8.88 22.24 -2.78
C ARG A 41 -7.73 22.94 -3.53
N ARG A 42 -7.46 24.21 -3.23
CA ARG A 42 -6.37 24.94 -3.90
C ARG A 42 -5.00 24.35 -3.57
N LEU A 43 -4.82 23.90 -2.35
CA LEU A 43 -3.58 23.23 -1.93
C LEU A 43 -3.41 21.87 -2.63
N ALA A 44 -4.47 21.07 -2.77
CA ALA A 44 -4.43 19.82 -3.54
C ALA A 44 -4.15 20.08 -5.05
N GLU A 45 -4.70 21.14 -5.63
CA GLU A 45 -4.40 21.56 -7.01
C GLU A 45 -2.94 22.01 -7.19
N LEU A 46 -2.33 22.62 -6.16
CA LEU A 46 -0.89 22.91 -6.17
C LEU A 46 -0.06 21.63 -6.20
N VAL A 47 -0.37 20.66 -5.34
CA VAL A 47 0.33 19.36 -5.30
C VAL A 47 0.24 18.65 -6.65
N ARG A 48 -0.96 18.53 -7.24
CA ARG A 48 -1.16 17.85 -8.53
C ARG A 48 -0.46 18.53 -9.70
N ARG A 49 -0.21 19.84 -9.63
CA ARG A 49 0.57 20.55 -10.66
C ARG A 49 2.07 20.37 -10.49
N GLY A 50 2.53 20.05 -9.28
CA GLY A 50 3.94 19.94 -8.92
C GLY A 50 4.51 18.52 -9.00
N GLY A 51 3.69 17.48 -9.15
CA GLY A 51 4.13 16.10 -9.20
C GLY A 51 3.13 15.16 -9.88
N GLU A 52 3.39 13.87 -9.78
CA GLU A 52 2.57 12.82 -10.39
C GLU A 52 1.32 12.51 -9.55
N PRO A 53 0.25 11.93 -10.14
CA PRO A 53 -0.98 11.60 -9.41
C PRO A 53 -0.78 10.65 -8.22
N SER A 54 0.33 9.92 -8.20
CA SER A 54 0.66 8.98 -7.13
C SER A 54 1.49 9.57 -6.00
N ASP A 55 1.95 10.81 -6.13
CA ASP A 55 2.88 11.41 -5.18
C ASP A 55 2.21 11.81 -3.87
N ASP A 56 2.92 11.64 -2.76
CA ASP A 56 2.52 12.16 -1.45
C ASP A 56 2.95 13.62 -1.36
N ALA A 57 2.44 14.38 -0.40
CA ALA A 57 2.82 15.78 -0.22
C ALA A 57 3.59 16.01 1.08
N ARG A 58 4.56 16.91 1.09
CA ARG A 58 5.23 17.41 2.28
C ARG A 58 5.06 18.92 2.39
N MET A 59 4.37 19.34 3.44
CA MET A 59 4.08 20.74 3.74
C MET A 59 5.26 21.34 4.50
N LEU A 60 5.96 22.26 3.85
CA LEU A 60 7.14 22.94 4.38
C LEU A 60 6.70 24.22 5.08
N ILE A 61 6.38 24.08 6.36
CA ILE A 61 6.02 25.17 7.29
C ILE A 61 6.31 24.72 8.73
N ASP A 62 6.77 25.66 9.57
CA ASP A 62 6.92 25.45 11.02
C ASP A 62 5.56 25.23 11.68
N ASP A 63 5.51 24.47 12.77
CA ASP A 63 4.24 24.13 13.46
C ASP A 63 3.14 23.61 12.54
N GLY A 64 3.50 22.89 11.46
CA GLY A 64 2.54 22.46 10.44
C GLY A 64 1.35 21.67 10.98
N ALA A 65 1.51 20.92 12.07
CA ALA A 65 0.42 20.17 12.70
C ALA A 65 -0.70 21.06 13.26
N ALA A 66 -0.45 22.35 13.53
CA ALA A 66 -1.50 23.30 13.88
C ALA A 66 -2.55 23.47 12.77
N PHE A 67 -2.20 23.14 11.52
CA PHE A 67 -3.08 23.17 10.35
C PHE A 67 -3.60 21.78 9.95
N ALA A 68 -3.56 20.80 10.86
CA ALA A 68 -3.97 19.42 10.58
C ALA A 68 -5.38 19.28 9.96
N PRO A 69 -6.42 20.05 10.33
CA PRO A 69 -7.73 19.96 9.67
C PRO A 69 -7.67 20.24 8.17
N LEU A 70 -6.91 21.27 7.76
CA LEU A 70 -6.71 21.62 6.35
C LEU A 70 -5.94 20.52 5.61
N PHE A 71 -4.84 20.03 6.20
CA PHE A 71 -4.03 18.98 5.59
C PHE A 71 -4.76 17.63 5.52
N ARG A 72 -5.69 17.37 6.45
CA ARG A 72 -6.58 16.21 6.37
C ARG A 72 -7.55 16.30 5.20
N GLU A 73 -8.10 17.49 4.93
CA GLU A 73 -8.89 17.72 3.71
C GLU A 73 -8.07 17.46 2.46
N VAL A 74 -6.83 17.98 2.40
CA VAL A 74 -5.91 17.75 1.28
C VAL A 74 -5.61 16.26 1.09
N ALA A 75 -5.27 15.55 2.16
CA ALA A 75 -5.03 14.10 2.12
C ALA A 75 -6.25 13.35 1.56
N GLY A 76 -7.46 13.72 2.00
CA GLY A 76 -8.71 13.19 1.47
C GLY A 76 -8.91 13.46 -0.03
N LEU A 77 -8.66 14.70 -0.48
CA LEU A 77 -8.80 15.10 -1.88
C LEU A 77 -7.76 14.44 -2.80
N LEU A 78 -6.55 14.21 -2.30
CA LEU A 78 -5.49 13.54 -3.06
C LEU A 78 -5.62 12.02 -3.03
N GLY A 79 -6.20 11.45 -1.97
CA GLY A 79 -6.11 10.02 -1.68
C GLY A 79 -4.68 9.59 -1.33
N ARG A 80 -3.87 10.52 -0.80
CA ARG A 80 -2.43 10.37 -0.54
C ARG A 80 -2.06 10.88 0.85
N ASP A 81 -0.91 10.44 1.34
CA ASP A 81 -0.42 10.89 2.64
C ASP A 81 0.12 12.32 2.52
N VAL A 82 -0.08 13.11 3.57
CA VAL A 82 0.46 14.46 3.70
C VAL A 82 1.36 14.51 4.93
N LEU A 83 2.63 14.86 4.74
CA LEU A 83 3.60 15.02 5.81
C LEU A 83 3.67 16.50 6.22
N CYS A 84 3.67 16.77 7.52
CA CYS A 84 3.88 18.12 8.05
C CYS A 84 4.77 18.10 9.30
N VAL A 85 5.32 19.27 9.62
CA VAL A 85 6.12 19.46 10.83
C VAL A 85 5.22 19.36 12.07
N PRO A 86 5.62 18.67 13.14
CA PRO A 86 4.85 18.63 14.40
C PRO A 86 4.62 20.01 15.01
N GLU A 87 3.64 20.09 15.91
CA GLU A 87 3.44 21.28 16.73
C GLU A 87 4.63 21.47 17.69
N GLY A 88 5.11 22.70 17.83
CA GLY A 88 6.30 23.02 18.62
C GLY A 88 7.62 22.79 17.87
N ALA A 89 7.58 22.41 16.59
CA ALA A 89 8.77 22.12 15.79
C ALA A 89 8.97 23.11 14.65
N VAL A 90 10.23 23.26 14.25
CA VAL A 90 10.69 24.15 13.17
C VAL A 90 11.44 23.35 12.11
N LEU A 91 11.44 23.86 10.89
CA LEU A 91 12.25 23.36 9.79
C LEU A 91 13.70 23.85 9.93
N GLY A 92 14.63 22.95 9.62
CA GLY A 92 16.04 23.31 9.45
C GLY A 92 16.79 22.27 8.63
N GLY A 93 18.09 22.46 8.47
CA GLY A 93 18.98 21.52 7.77
C GLY A 93 19.25 21.85 6.31
N ASP A 94 20.45 21.46 5.85
CA ASP A 94 20.95 21.54 4.49
C ASP A 94 21.99 20.41 4.35
N PRO A 95 21.86 19.46 3.39
CA PRO A 95 20.93 19.45 2.25
C PRO A 95 19.58 18.79 2.52
N ALA A 96 19.33 18.20 3.68
CA ALA A 96 18.04 17.57 3.99
C ALA A 96 17.19 18.47 4.89
N VAL A 97 15.88 18.49 4.64
CA VAL A 97 14.93 19.17 5.53
C VAL A 97 14.68 18.29 6.75
N ILE A 98 14.96 18.84 7.93
CA ILE A 98 14.86 18.20 9.24
C ILE A 98 13.80 18.95 10.05
N ALA A 99 12.85 18.24 10.64
CA ALA A 99 11.97 18.78 11.67
C ALA A 99 12.69 18.71 13.04
N ARG A 100 12.76 19.82 13.76
CA ARG A 100 13.42 19.92 15.06
C ARG A 100 12.49 20.54 16.07
N ASP A 101 12.47 20.00 17.28
CA ASP A 101 11.82 20.64 18.42
C ASP A 101 12.42 22.05 18.60
N ARG A 102 11.56 23.07 18.68
CA ARG A 102 11.97 24.47 18.70
C ARG A 102 12.80 24.83 19.93
N VAL A 103 12.52 24.18 21.06
CA VAL A 103 13.11 24.52 22.36
C VAL A 103 14.46 23.84 22.54
N THR A 104 14.50 22.54 22.27
CA THR A 104 15.66 21.68 22.51
C THR A 104 16.58 21.57 21.30
N GLY A 105 16.08 21.87 20.09
CA GLY A 105 16.79 21.70 18.83
C GLY A 105 16.96 20.22 18.40
N VAL A 106 16.43 19.28 19.18
CA VAL A 106 16.51 17.84 18.91
C VAL A 106 15.62 17.48 17.72
N PRO A 107 16.06 16.63 16.77
CA PRO A 107 15.20 16.17 15.69
C PRO A 107 13.95 15.47 16.20
N VAL A 108 12.80 15.75 15.58
CA VAL A 108 11.52 15.13 15.90
C VAL A 108 10.85 14.59 14.65
N GLU A 109 10.10 13.51 14.79
CA GLU A 109 9.49 12.84 13.64
C GLU A 109 8.41 13.66 12.97
N TRP A 110 8.37 13.62 11.64
CA TRP A 110 7.34 14.28 10.87
C TRP A 110 5.97 13.67 11.17
N THR A 111 4.94 14.51 11.25
CA THR A 111 3.56 14.06 11.37
C THR A 111 3.05 13.61 10.01
N VAL A 112 2.53 12.38 9.94
CA VAL A 112 1.88 11.84 8.73
C VAL A 112 0.37 11.94 8.88
N ILE A 113 -0.26 12.73 8.02
CA ILE A 113 -1.71 12.88 7.93
C ILE A 113 -2.20 12.03 6.75
N GLN A 114 -2.96 10.98 7.07
CA GLN A 114 -3.49 10.05 6.08
C GLN A 114 -4.88 10.49 5.60
N PRO A 115 -5.33 10.04 4.41
CA PRO A 115 -6.71 10.24 3.96
C PRO A 115 -7.69 9.63 4.98
N PRO A 116 -8.74 10.34 5.42
CA PRO A 116 -9.60 9.90 6.52
C PRO A 116 -10.17 8.48 6.35
N ASP A 117 -10.66 8.16 5.17
CA ASP A 117 -11.31 6.86 4.89
C ASP A 117 -10.31 5.70 4.72
N LEU A 118 -9.02 6.02 4.64
CA LEU A 118 -7.92 5.09 4.37
C LEU A 118 -6.85 5.10 5.48
N ALA A 119 -7.15 5.71 6.63
CA ALA A 119 -6.23 5.81 7.74
C ALA A 119 -5.97 4.44 8.38
N THR A 120 -4.70 4.13 8.65
CA THR A 120 -4.22 2.87 9.24
C THR A 120 -2.94 3.10 10.06
N PRO A 121 -2.65 2.24 11.04
CA PRO A 121 -1.35 2.22 11.72
C PRO A 121 -0.22 1.59 10.88
N LEU A 122 -0.52 1.09 9.67
CA LEU A 122 0.50 0.47 8.83
C LEU A 122 1.46 1.53 8.26
N PRO A 123 2.73 1.14 8.00
CA PRO A 123 3.73 2.06 7.46
C PRO A 123 3.30 2.75 6.15
N GLY A 124 3.71 4.01 5.98
CA GLY A 124 3.58 4.75 4.73
C GLY A 124 4.69 4.45 3.71
N TRP A 125 4.62 5.13 2.56
CA TRP A 125 5.63 5.03 1.51
C TRP A 125 7.00 5.51 1.97
N PHE A 126 7.00 6.59 2.76
CA PHE A 126 8.18 7.17 3.36
C PHE A 126 8.36 6.67 4.79
N ALA A 127 9.62 6.49 5.19
CA ALA A 127 10.01 6.41 6.58
C ALA A 127 10.24 7.83 7.11
N VAL A 128 9.84 8.06 8.36
CA VAL A 128 10.20 9.24 9.14
C VAL A 128 11.15 8.74 10.22
N ASP A 129 12.41 9.13 10.13
CA ASP A 129 13.45 8.79 11.11
C ASP A 129 14.48 9.91 11.25
N GLY A 130 14.85 10.22 12.50
CA GLY A 130 15.78 11.29 12.83
C GLY A 130 15.29 12.68 12.39
N GLY A 131 13.97 12.86 12.35
CA GLY A 131 13.32 14.07 11.85
C GLY A 131 13.49 14.32 10.35
N VAL A 132 13.85 13.30 9.57
CA VAL A 132 13.98 13.36 8.11
C VAL A 132 12.99 12.41 7.45
N VAL A 133 12.38 12.86 6.36
CA VAL A 133 11.56 12.02 5.48
C VAL A 133 12.47 11.32 4.47
N ARG A 134 12.45 9.99 4.45
CA ARG A 134 13.25 9.15 3.54
C ARG A 134 12.37 8.16 2.80
N PRO A 135 12.64 7.86 1.52
CA PRO A 135 11.97 6.74 0.87
C PRO A 135 12.36 5.45 1.61
N ARG A 136 11.40 4.54 1.77
CA ARG A 136 11.72 3.16 2.11
C ARG A 136 12.47 2.51 0.94
N THR A 137 12.98 1.30 1.12
CA THR A 137 13.75 0.59 0.10
C THR A 137 13.24 -0.83 -0.06
N GLY A 138 13.38 -1.38 -1.26
CA GLY A 138 13.02 -2.76 -1.53
C GLY A 138 11.55 -2.92 -1.88
N LEU A 139 11.13 -4.18 -1.98
CA LEU A 139 9.79 -4.55 -2.39
C LEU A 139 8.73 -3.95 -1.47
N VAL A 140 7.66 -3.43 -2.06
CA VAL A 140 6.51 -2.90 -1.36
C VAL A 140 5.61 -4.07 -0.92
N ALA A 141 5.91 -4.60 0.26
CA ALA A 141 5.14 -5.65 0.93
C ALA A 141 4.54 -5.12 2.23
N LEU A 142 3.21 -5.02 2.26
CA LEU A 142 2.43 -4.61 3.42
C LEU A 142 2.06 -5.85 4.25
N PRO A 143 2.21 -5.84 5.58
CA PRO A 143 1.93 -7.03 6.39
C PRO A 143 0.44 -7.37 6.35
N LEU A 144 0.14 -8.66 6.18
CA LEU A 144 -1.17 -9.25 6.42
C LEU A 144 -1.06 -10.26 7.57
N PRO A 145 -2.16 -10.59 8.25
CA PRO A 145 -2.17 -11.75 9.12
C PRO A 145 -1.87 -13.03 8.33
N GLY A 146 -0.71 -13.65 8.59
CA GLY A 146 -0.29 -14.87 7.90
C GLY A 146 0.21 -14.67 6.46
N GLY A 147 0.63 -13.46 6.08
CA GLY A 147 1.22 -13.23 4.76
C GLY A 147 1.47 -11.75 4.50
N PHE A 148 1.34 -11.33 3.24
CA PHE A 148 1.56 -9.94 2.85
C PHE A 148 0.80 -9.52 1.60
N ALA A 149 0.58 -8.22 1.47
CA ALA A 149 0.00 -7.58 0.31
C ALA A 149 1.10 -6.87 -0.47
N LEU A 150 1.35 -7.34 -1.69
CA LEU A 150 2.19 -6.65 -2.66
C LEU A 150 1.43 -5.43 -3.19
N ALA A 151 2.12 -4.31 -3.29
CA ALA A 151 1.54 -3.08 -3.84
C ALA A 151 2.50 -2.42 -4.83
N THR A 152 1.96 -1.47 -5.57
CA THR A 152 2.70 -0.54 -6.41
C THR A 152 2.53 0.87 -5.86
N ARG A 153 3.29 1.84 -6.37
CA ARG A 153 3.09 3.25 -6.02
C ARG A 153 1.65 3.72 -6.27
N ALA A 154 1.04 3.25 -7.36
CA ALA A 154 -0.29 3.65 -7.79
C ALA A 154 -1.38 3.23 -6.79
N ASP A 155 -1.36 1.99 -6.30
CA ASP A 155 -2.41 1.40 -5.44
C ASP A 155 -2.04 1.33 -3.95
N PHE A 156 -0.85 1.78 -3.56
CA PHE A 156 -0.31 1.65 -2.20
C PHE A 156 -1.29 2.02 -1.08
N VAL A 157 -1.90 3.22 -1.13
CA VAL A 157 -2.76 3.73 -0.05
C VAL A 157 -4.02 2.86 0.09
N THR A 158 -4.65 2.51 -1.02
CA THR A 158 -5.81 1.63 -1.05
C THR A 158 -5.44 0.22 -0.57
N ARG A 159 -4.30 -0.33 -1.02
CA ARG A 159 -3.81 -1.64 -0.61
C ARG A 159 -3.49 -1.69 0.89
N ARG A 160 -2.87 -0.63 1.42
CA ARG A 160 -2.58 -0.46 2.86
C ARG A 160 -3.85 -0.44 3.69
N ALA A 161 -4.86 0.33 3.26
CA ALA A 161 -6.17 0.35 3.91
C ALA A 161 -6.85 -1.03 3.90
N ALA A 162 -6.82 -1.72 2.76
CA ALA A 162 -7.38 -3.06 2.61
C ALA A 162 -6.65 -4.08 3.50
N ALA A 163 -5.31 -4.05 3.53
CA ALA A 163 -4.47 -4.92 4.35
C ALA A 163 -4.78 -4.74 5.85
N HIS A 164 -4.89 -3.50 6.33
CA HIS A 164 -5.22 -3.22 7.72
C HIS A 164 -6.61 -3.73 8.14
N ARG A 165 -7.57 -3.74 7.21
CA ARG A 165 -8.94 -4.17 7.50
C ARG A 165 -9.06 -5.68 7.64
N LEU A 166 -8.22 -6.47 6.98
CA LEU A 166 -8.28 -7.93 7.03
C LEU A 166 -7.95 -8.45 8.44
N ARG A 167 -8.90 -9.17 9.06
CA ARG A 167 -8.68 -9.82 10.36
C ARG A 167 -7.81 -11.09 10.20
N PRO A 168 -7.15 -11.53 11.28
CA PRO A 168 -6.46 -12.82 11.30
C PRO A 168 -7.32 -13.97 10.80
N GLY A 169 -6.80 -14.70 9.81
CA GLY A 169 -7.39 -15.93 9.28
C GLY A 169 -6.89 -17.18 10.01
N HIS A 170 -7.14 -18.35 9.40
CA HIS A 170 -6.61 -19.61 9.91
C HIS A 170 -5.08 -19.65 9.76
N PRO A 171 -4.31 -20.10 10.78
CA PRO A 171 -2.84 -20.09 10.75
C PRO A 171 -2.23 -20.97 9.67
N GLY A 172 -2.96 -22.00 9.22
CA GLY A 172 -2.54 -22.88 8.12
C GLY A 172 -2.81 -22.34 6.70
N LEU A 173 -3.38 -21.14 6.55
CA LEU A 173 -3.67 -20.53 5.25
C LEU A 173 -2.89 -19.23 5.07
N ALA A 174 -1.82 -19.27 4.29
CA ALA A 174 -1.10 -18.07 3.91
C ALA A 174 -1.97 -17.21 2.98
N THR A 175 -1.94 -15.89 3.13
CA THR A 175 -2.65 -14.97 2.22
C THR A 175 -1.69 -14.00 1.56
N VAL A 176 -1.67 -13.99 0.23
CA VAL A 176 -0.91 -13.01 -0.56
C VAL A 176 -1.87 -12.18 -1.39
N ALA A 177 -1.88 -10.87 -1.19
CA ALA A 177 -2.60 -9.96 -2.07
C ALA A 177 -1.67 -9.45 -3.17
N VAL A 178 -2.14 -9.50 -4.42
CA VAL A 178 -1.31 -9.18 -5.58
C VAL A 178 -2.17 -8.63 -6.72
N THR A 179 -1.59 -7.71 -7.49
CA THR A 179 -2.21 -7.19 -8.72
C THR A 179 -1.77 -8.03 -9.90
N VAL A 180 -2.67 -8.29 -10.85
CA VAL A 180 -2.34 -8.97 -12.11
C VAL A 180 -2.36 -7.96 -13.25
N ARG A 181 -1.36 -8.03 -14.14
CA ARG A 181 -1.31 -7.27 -15.40
C ARG A 181 -0.69 -8.14 -16.49
N ASP A 182 -1.31 -8.18 -17.66
CA ASP A 182 -0.86 -9.00 -18.79
C ASP A 182 -0.69 -10.48 -18.42
N GLY A 183 -1.51 -10.96 -17.47
CA GLY A 183 -1.45 -12.31 -16.90
C GLY A 183 -0.33 -12.58 -15.89
N ASP A 184 0.56 -11.63 -15.62
CA ASP A 184 1.66 -11.74 -14.64
C ASP A 184 1.32 -11.03 -13.33
N PHE A 185 2.04 -11.40 -12.26
CA PHE A 185 1.91 -10.82 -10.92
C PHE A 185 2.74 -9.56 -10.78
N VAL A 186 2.16 -8.44 -10.39
CA VAL A 186 2.86 -7.14 -10.30
C VAL A 186 3.23 -6.83 -8.87
N ALA A 187 4.49 -6.42 -8.67
CA ALA A 187 4.95 -5.87 -7.40
C ALA A 187 5.81 -4.61 -7.64
N GLY A 188 5.64 -3.61 -6.78
CA GLY A 188 6.43 -2.37 -6.81
C GLY A 188 7.63 -2.42 -5.87
N ASP A 189 8.59 -1.54 -6.12
CA ASP A 189 9.65 -1.19 -5.18
C ASP A 189 9.39 0.24 -4.64
N TYR A 190 9.91 0.53 -3.45
CA TYR A 190 9.75 1.86 -2.84
C TYR A 190 10.49 2.98 -3.59
N ASP A 191 11.37 2.65 -4.54
CA ASP A 191 11.91 3.61 -5.51
C ASP A 191 10.90 4.07 -6.58
N GLY A 192 9.71 3.48 -6.61
CA GLY A 192 8.62 3.80 -7.53
C GLY A 192 8.57 2.92 -8.78
N THR A 193 9.55 2.05 -8.99
CA THR A 193 9.54 1.08 -10.09
C THR A 193 8.56 -0.07 -9.81
N CYS A 194 8.21 -0.80 -10.86
CA CYS A 194 7.41 -2.02 -10.74
C CYS A 194 7.92 -3.09 -11.70
N ALA A 195 7.74 -4.34 -11.28
CA ALA A 195 8.10 -5.52 -12.06
C ALA A 195 6.90 -6.47 -12.16
N ALA A 196 6.82 -7.17 -13.29
CA ALA A 196 5.87 -8.23 -13.53
C ALA A 196 6.58 -9.58 -13.40
N TYR A 197 6.00 -10.48 -12.62
CA TYR A 197 6.56 -11.77 -12.27
C TYR A 197 5.67 -12.89 -12.83
N PRO A 198 6.23 -13.85 -13.58
CA PRO A 198 5.54 -15.10 -13.86
C PRO A 198 5.44 -15.94 -12.56
N GLY A 199 4.70 -17.05 -12.60
CA GLY A 199 4.45 -17.90 -11.41
C GLY A 199 5.70 -18.28 -10.62
N ARG A 200 6.75 -18.74 -11.30
CA ARG A 200 8.04 -19.08 -10.65
C ARG A 200 8.77 -17.85 -10.09
N GLY A 201 8.64 -16.69 -10.75
CA GLY A 201 9.20 -15.44 -10.27
C GLY A 201 8.52 -14.97 -8.99
N LEU A 202 7.18 -15.05 -8.94
CA LEU A 202 6.46 -14.75 -7.72
C LEU A 202 6.83 -15.74 -6.61
N ALA A 203 6.97 -17.04 -6.90
CA ALA A 203 7.42 -18.02 -5.90
C ALA A 203 8.74 -17.63 -5.22
N ALA A 204 9.69 -17.07 -5.98
CA ALA A 204 10.95 -16.57 -5.42
C ALA A 204 10.74 -15.35 -4.50
N VAL A 205 9.83 -14.45 -4.86
CA VAL A 205 9.42 -13.32 -4.01
C VAL A 205 8.77 -13.80 -2.70
N LEU A 206 8.04 -14.92 -2.75
CA LEU A 206 7.39 -15.52 -1.58
C LEU A 206 8.31 -16.39 -0.71
N GLY A 207 9.62 -16.41 -0.98
CA GLY A 207 10.57 -17.37 -0.38
C GLY A 207 10.63 -17.38 1.15
N ASP A 208 10.23 -16.29 1.81
CA ASP A 208 10.19 -16.19 3.27
C ASP A 208 8.94 -16.82 3.91
N LEU A 209 7.96 -17.25 3.11
CA LEU A 209 6.75 -17.92 3.59
C LEU A 209 6.95 -19.45 3.64
N PRO A 210 6.54 -20.13 4.72
CA PRO A 210 6.61 -21.58 4.83
C PRO A 210 5.46 -22.24 4.04
N LEU A 211 5.57 -22.23 2.71
CA LEU A 211 4.48 -22.65 1.80
C LEU A 211 4.51 -24.14 1.43
N TYR A 212 5.66 -24.80 1.55
CA TYR A 212 5.80 -26.19 1.09
C TYR A 212 4.83 -27.14 1.80
N GLY A 213 3.99 -27.83 1.03
CA GLY A 213 2.96 -28.72 1.54
C GLY A 213 1.76 -28.02 2.20
N GLY A 214 1.73 -26.68 2.20
CA GLY A 214 0.66 -25.87 2.77
C GLY A 214 -0.34 -25.35 1.74
N ASP A 215 -1.11 -24.35 2.17
CA ASP A 215 -2.14 -23.69 1.38
C ASP A 215 -1.87 -22.18 1.27
N LEU A 216 -1.92 -21.68 0.03
CA LEU A 216 -1.74 -20.26 -0.30
C LEU A 216 -3.02 -19.72 -0.94
N ARG A 217 -3.65 -18.73 -0.31
CA ARG A 217 -4.76 -17.97 -0.89
C ARG A 217 -4.26 -16.70 -1.56
N LEU A 218 -4.63 -16.50 -2.82
CA LEU A 218 -4.35 -15.27 -3.56
C LEU A 218 -5.55 -14.32 -3.50
N TRP A 219 -5.30 -13.11 -3.02
CA TRP A 219 -6.22 -11.99 -3.12
C TRP A 219 -5.90 -11.18 -4.38
N LEU A 220 -6.56 -11.56 -5.48
CA LEU A 220 -6.39 -10.96 -6.81
C LEU A 220 -7.73 -10.76 -7.51
N THR A 221 -7.70 -10.01 -8.61
CA THR A 221 -8.79 -9.92 -9.59
C THR A 221 -8.28 -10.46 -10.92
N TRP A 222 -9.06 -11.31 -11.58
CA TRP A 222 -8.69 -11.83 -12.89
C TRP A 222 -8.71 -10.74 -13.96
N PRO A 223 -7.78 -10.76 -14.93
CA PRO A 223 -7.84 -9.87 -16.07
C PRO A 223 -9.03 -10.23 -16.97
N THR A 224 -9.61 -9.22 -17.63
CA THR A 224 -10.74 -9.41 -18.56
C THR A 224 -10.33 -10.09 -19.87
N PRO A 225 -9.19 -9.74 -20.52
CA PRO A 225 -8.83 -10.35 -21.81
C PRO A 225 -8.49 -11.84 -21.70
N GLU A 226 -9.08 -12.68 -22.55
CA GLU A 226 -8.86 -14.14 -22.50
C GLU A 226 -7.39 -14.57 -22.65
N PRO A 227 -6.56 -13.94 -23.51
CA PRO A 227 -5.13 -14.28 -23.56
C PRO A 227 -4.42 -14.06 -22.22
N GLU A 228 -4.78 -13.01 -21.48
CA GLU A 228 -4.24 -12.74 -20.15
C GLU A 228 -4.75 -13.73 -19.11
N ARG A 229 -6.02 -14.15 -19.21
CA ARG A 229 -6.57 -15.22 -18.34
C ARG A 229 -5.82 -16.54 -18.57
N ALA A 230 -5.60 -16.92 -19.83
CA ALA A 230 -4.86 -18.13 -20.16
C ALA A 230 -3.43 -18.09 -19.58
N ARG A 231 -2.76 -16.92 -19.67
CA ARG A 231 -1.44 -16.71 -19.09
C ARG A 231 -1.45 -16.74 -17.56
N LEU A 232 -2.41 -16.09 -16.91
CA LEU A 232 -2.55 -16.14 -15.46
C LEU A 232 -2.78 -17.58 -14.97
N ARG A 233 -3.61 -18.36 -15.67
CA ARG A 233 -3.84 -19.78 -15.35
C ARG A 233 -2.54 -20.60 -15.38
N ALA A 234 -1.70 -20.39 -16.40
CA ALA A 234 -0.39 -21.03 -16.48
C ALA A 234 0.54 -20.58 -15.35
N ASN A 235 0.52 -19.28 -15.02
CA ASN A 235 1.29 -18.71 -13.92
C ASN A 235 0.85 -19.24 -12.54
N LEU A 236 -0.45 -19.45 -12.31
CA LEU A 236 -0.98 -20.02 -11.07
C LEU A 236 -0.54 -21.48 -10.88
N ALA A 237 -0.58 -22.28 -11.95
CA ALA A 237 -0.06 -23.65 -11.93
C ALA A 237 1.45 -23.67 -11.65
N ALA A 238 2.23 -22.82 -12.34
CA ALA A 238 3.66 -22.72 -12.14
C ALA A 238 4.05 -22.22 -10.73
N LEU A 239 3.21 -21.37 -10.12
CA LEU A 239 3.36 -20.93 -8.73
C LEU A 239 3.12 -22.07 -7.75
N ALA A 240 2.05 -22.87 -7.95
CA ALA A 240 1.77 -24.04 -7.12
C ALA A 240 2.94 -25.03 -7.17
N ASP A 241 3.41 -25.37 -8.38
CA ASP A 241 4.57 -26.24 -8.57
C ASP A 241 5.84 -25.73 -7.88
N ALA A 242 6.12 -24.42 -7.99
CA ALA A 242 7.34 -23.84 -7.47
C ALA A 242 7.35 -23.67 -5.95
N THR A 243 6.19 -23.39 -5.35
CA THR A 243 6.04 -23.26 -3.90
C THR A 243 5.80 -24.59 -3.20
N GLY A 244 5.31 -25.61 -3.94
CA GLY A 244 4.85 -26.87 -3.38
C GLY A 244 3.57 -26.74 -2.56
N ALA A 245 2.85 -25.62 -2.68
CA ALA A 245 1.59 -25.34 -1.99
C ALA A 245 0.39 -25.57 -2.90
N THR A 246 -0.78 -25.87 -2.33
CA THR A 246 -2.04 -25.68 -3.06
C THR A 246 -2.32 -24.18 -3.13
N VAL A 247 -2.43 -23.65 -4.34
CA VAL A 247 -2.74 -22.24 -4.59
C VAL A 247 -4.23 -22.11 -4.84
N TRP A 248 -4.91 -21.34 -3.99
CA TRP A 248 -6.31 -20.99 -4.09
C TRP A 248 -6.46 -19.62 -4.75
N ALA A 249 -7.11 -19.57 -5.90
CA ALA A 249 -7.45 -18.34 -6.59
C ALA A 249 -8.97 -18.20 -6.75
N PRO A 250 -9.51 -16.98 -6.90
CA PRO A 250 -10.91 -16.82 -7.28
C PRO A 250 -11.18 -17.46 -8.66
N PRO A 251 -12.45 -17.72 -9.02
CA PRO A 251 -12.80 -18.30 -10.32
C PRO A 251 -12.34 -17.41 -11.49
N PRO A 252 -11.97 -17.99 -12.65
CA PRO A 252 -11.56 -17.21 -13.81
C PRO A 252 -12.59 -16.16 -14.23
N GLY A 253 -12.13 -14.91 -14.44
CA GLY A 253 -13.00 -13.76 -14.75
C GLY A 253 -13.57 -13.05 -13.52
N GLY A 254 -13.47 -13.67 -12.33
CA GLY A 254 -13.89 -13.10 -11.07
C GLY A 254 -12.76 -12.45 -10.27
N GLY A 255 -12.94 -12.38 -8.95
CA GLY A 255 -11.96 -11.78 -8.05
C GLY A 255 -12.16 -12.22 -6.60
N ALA A 256 -11.28 -11.72 -5.73
CA ALA A 256 -11.43 -11.90 -4.30
C ALA A 256 -11.71 -10.56 -3.63
N GLU A 257 -12.75 -10.52 -2.80
CA GLU A 257 -13.16 -9.32 -2.06
C GLU A 257 -13.12 -9.53 -0.56
N LEU A 258 -12.86 -8.44 0.17
CA LEU A 258 -12.94 -8.45 1.62
C LEU A 258 -14.41 -8.50 2.05
N LEU A 259 -14.74 -9.46 2.92
CA LEU A 259 -16.07 -9.56 3.50
C LEU A 259 -16.41 -8.30 4.33
N ALA A 260 -17.69 -7.92 4.37
CA ALA A 260 -18.15 -6.74 5.11
C ALA A 260 -17.82 -6.81 6.62
N ASP A 261 -17.88 -8.01 7.20
CA ASP A 261 -17.49 -8.30 8.59
C ASP A 261 -15.97 -8.35 8.82
N ARG A 262 -15.19 -8.23 7.73
CA ARG A 262 -13.72 -8.28 7.66
C ARG A 262 -13.11 -9.60 8.12
N SER A 263 -13.92 -10.65 8.28
CA SER A 263 -13.49 -11.96 8.79
C SER A 263 -12.63 -12.75 7.81
N GLY A 264 -12.59 -12.35 6.54
CA GLY A 264 -11.80 -13.01 5.51
C GLY A 264 -12.12 -12.49 4.12
N LEU A 265 -11.80 -13.33 3.13
CA LEU A 265 -12.03 -13.04 1.72
C LEU A 265 -13.12 -13.94 1.16
N CYS A 266 -13.93 -13.37 0.28
CA CYS A 266 -14.90 -14.06 -0.56
C CYS A 266 -14.36 -14.14 -1.98
N ALA A 267 -14.37 -15.33 -2.60
CA ALA A 267 -14.24 -15.45 -4.04
C ALA A 267 -15.58 -15.09 -4.69
N ILE A 268 -15.54 -14.18 -5.65
CA ILE A 268 -16.68 -13.75 -6.44
C ILE A 268 -16.44 -14.08 -7.91
N GLY A 269 -17.50 -14.46 -8.62
CA GLY A 269 -17.50 -14.70 -10.05
C GLY A 269 -17.47 -13.42 -10.88
N GLU A 270 -17.50 -13.57 -12.21
CA GLU A 270 -17.51 -12.46 -13.18
C GLU A 270 -18.73 -11.53 -12.99
N TYR A 271 -19.84 -12.08 -12.51
CA TYR A 271 -21.08 -11.34 -12.27
C TYR A 271 -21.25 -10.82 -10.84
N GLY A 272 -20.21 -10.95 -9.99
CA GLY A 272 -20.20 -10.44 -8.62
C GLY A 272 -20.84 -11.35 -7.57
N GLU A 273 -21.38 -12.50 -7.98
CA GLU A 273 -21.95 -13.48 -7.05
C GLU A 273 -20.84 -14.31 -6.37
N PRO A 274 -21.03 -14.75 -5.11
CA PRO A 274 -20.10 -15.67 -4.46
C PRO A 274 -19.95 -16.98 -5.24
N GLU A 275 -18.70 -17.41 -5.44
CA GLU A 275 -18.38 -18.61 -6.18
C GLU A 275 -17.23 -19.38 -5.52
N PRO A 276 -17.13 -20.71 -5.74
CA PRO A 276 -16.05 -21.49 -5.18
C PRO A 276 -14.65 -21.01 -5.61
N TRP A 277 -13.73 -21.00 -4.66
CA TRP A 277 -12.30 -20.86 -4.93
C TRP A 277 -11.81 -22.02 -5.79
N TRP A 278 -10.94 -21.70 -6.74
CA TRP A 278 -10.32 -22.65 -7.64
C TRP A 278 -8.95 -23.09 -7.11
N PRO A 279 -8.75 -24.40 -6.84
CA PRO A 279 -7.45 -24.90 -6.41
C PRO A 279 -6.53 -25.18 -7.61
N TYR A 280 -5.25 -24.83 -7.44
CA TYR A 280 -4.15 -25.21 -8.30
C TYR A 280 -3.17 -26.04 -7.46
N HIS A 281 -3.01 -27.30 -7.81
CA HIS A 281 -2.18 -28.24 -7.05
C HIS A 281 -0.77 -28.35 -7.64
N PRO A 282 0.26 -28.55 -6.81
CA PRO A 282 1.59 -28.87 -7.30
C PRO A 282 1.60 -30.24 -7.99
N ALA A 283 2.40 -30.37 -9.04
CA ALA A 283 2.58 -31.61 -9.78
C ALA A 283 3.05 -32.74 -8.85
N GLY A 284 2.31 -33.85 -8.84
CA GLY A 284 2.64 -35.03 -8.03
C GLY A 284 2.23 -34.94 -6.55
N ALA A 285 1.41 -33.96 -6.16
CA ALA A 285 0.85 -33.87 -4.82
C ALA A 285 0.17 -35.19 -4.41
N ARG A 286 0.62 -35.78 -3.30
CA ARG A 286 0.02 -37.00 -2.70
C ARG A 286 -0.88 -36.71 -1.50
N GLY A 287 -0.82 -35.48 -0.96
CA GLY A 287 -1.67 -35.01 0.15
C GLY A 287 -2.83 -34.14 -0.36
N GLY A 288 -3.97 -34.21 0.33
CA GLY A 288 -5.08 -33.30 0.12
C GLY A 288 -4.78 -31.91 0.68
N SER A 289 -5.43 -30.88 0.13
CA SER A 289 -5.43 -29.54 0.71
C SER A 289 -5.96 -29.54 2.15
N GLY A 290 -5.40 -28.71 3.02
CA GLY A 290 -5.92 -28.50 4.38
C GLY A 290 -7.23 -27.70 4.41
N PHE A 291 -7.68 -27.22 3.26
CA PHE A 291 -8.86 -26.39 3.08
C PHE A 291 -9.78 -26.90 1.96
N ARG A 292 -11.04 -26.50 2.03
CA ARG A 292 -12.04 -26.69 0.98
C ARG A 292 -12.78 -25.39 0.70
N SER A 293 -13.22 -25.21 -0.54
CA SER A 293 -14.09 -24.10 -0.89
C SER A 293 -15.54 -24.40 -0.55
N GLY A 294 -16.20 -23.45 0.11
CA GLY A 294 -17.65 -23.41 0.30
C GLY A 294 -18.37 -22.78 -0.90
N PRO A 295 -19.69 -22.99 -1.00
CA PRO A 295 -20.55 -22.33 -2.00
C PRO A 295 -20.79 -20.84 -1.70
N ASP A 296 -20.46 -20.39 -0.50
CA ASP A 296 -20.52 -18.99 -0.06
C ASP A 296 -19.24 -18.19 -0.44
N GLY A 297 -18.39 -18.78 -1.29
CA GLY A 297 -17.12 -18.19 -1.71
C GLY A 297 -16.08 -18.09 -0.60
N ARG A 298 -16.21 -18.83 0.51
CA ARG A 298 -15.19 -18.87 1.58
C ARG A 298 -14.34 -20.14 1.52
N LEU A 299 -13.08 -20.05 1.94
CA LEU A 299 -12.26 -21.23 2.27
C LEU A 299 -12.49 -21.61 3.73
N THR A 300 -12.73 -22.89 3.97
CA THR A 300 -12.90 -23.46 5.32
C THR A 300 -11.89 -24.59 5.54
N PRO A 301 -11.37 -24.76 6.77
CA PRO A 301 -10.49 -25.90 7.07
C PRO A 301 -11.20 -27.21 6.74
N ASP A 302 -10.50 -28.10 6.07
CA ASP A 302 -11.01 -29.43 5.81
C ASP A 302 -10.78 -30.31 7.04
N GLN A 303 -11.86 -30.67 7.74
CA GLN A 303 -11.79 -31.44 8.98
C GLN A 303 -11.24 -32.88 8.80
N ALA A 304 -11.06 -33.33 7.56
CA ALA A 304 -10.42 -34.60 7.23
C ALA A 304 -8.88 -34.48 7.05
N ALA A 305 -8.33 -33.26 7.02
CA ALA A 305 -6.89 -33.06 6.91
C ALA A 305 -6.21 -33.28 8.29
N PRO A 306 -5.10 -34.03 8.36
CA PRO A 306 -4.35 -34.16 9.60
C PRO A 306 -3.82 -32.79 10.06
N PRO A 307 -3.74 -32.53 11.38
CA PRO A 307 -3.24 -31.25 11.87
C PRO A 307 -1.80 -30.99 11.40
N PRO A 308 -1.41 -29.72 11.15
CA PRO A 308 -0.04 -29.39 10.81
C PRO A 308 0.89 -29.82 11.96
N SER A 309 2.00 -30.47 11.59
CA SER A 309 3.03 -30.96 12.53
C SER A 309 3.92 -29.84 13.06
#